data_AF-A0A7C6QJX2-F1
#
_entry.id   AF-A0A7C6QJX2-F1
#
_cell.length_a   1.000
_cell.length_b   1.000
_cell.length_c   1.000
_cell.angle_alpha   90.00
_cell.angle_beta   90.00
_cell.angle_gamma   90.00
#
_symmetry.space_group_name_H-M   'P 1'
#
loop_
_entity.id
_entity.type
_entity.pdbx_description
1 polymer ?
#
loop_
_entity_poly.entity_id
_entity_poly.type
_entity_poly.pdbx_seq_one_letter_code
_entity_poly.pdbx_strand_id
1 'polypeptide(L)'
;MPRRPHYAFWIFLGINAAIYLCILAVGSILTIGDKLARVHPYFAYGFYFFTAVGAFFFLLLPTLRIWRAPTLHPSDYRVAQGSGDKIAVEQNRKVAQRLLRSGNLSDEQRARLSVALRQGQNLAPILTAIIAERTKLLEETTRKYATITFVATALSQNGRLDGLFVVINSIRMVNEMVDAFGYRPTMVQLLRLYSSIFLAAVMAGSIEDLDLESFIAGIGVNVLSKPISAILAASLAQGAGNAFITLRIGYLTAAYLTMPAQEFHTRETRRKA
;
A
#
# COMPACT_ATOMS: atom_id res chain seq x y z
N MET A 1 -4.90 17.50 -29.08
CA MET A 1 -5.49 17.93 -27.79
C MET A 1 -4.72 17.28 -26.65
N PRO A 2 -4.09 18.05 -25.74
CA PRO A 2 -3.39 17.45 -24.60
C PRO A 2 -4.44 16.88 -23.64
N ARG A 3 -4.42 15.56 -23.42
CA ARG A 3 -5.28 14.88 -22.44
C ARG A 3 -5.07 15.54 -21.08
N ARG A 4 -6.12 16.21 -20.57
CA ARG A 4 -6.14 16.69 -19.18
C ARG A 4 -5.84 15.51 -18.26
N PRO A 5 -4.97 15.67 -17.28
CA PRO A 5 -4.47 14.54 -16.52
C PRO A 5 -5.57 14.05 -15.57
N HIS A 6 -5.98 12.79 -15.75
CA HIS A 6 -7.07 12.13 -15.00
C HIS A 6 -6.86 12.08 -13.46
N TYR A 7 -5.77 12.63 -12.91
CA TYR A 7 -5.49 12.62 -11.47
C TYR A 7 -6.55 13.37 -10.66
N ALA A 8 -7.10 14.47 -11.18
CA ALA A 8 -8.06 15.29 -10.43
C ALA A 8 -9.35 14.52 -10.15
N PHE A 9 -9.79 13.72 -11.12
CA PHE A 9 -10.93 12.83 -10.99
C PHE A 9 -10.71 11.76 -9.91
N TRP A 10 -9.56 11.07 -9.95
CA TRP A 10 -9.24 10.04 -8.94
C TRP A 10 -9.07 10.61 -7.54
N ILE A 11 -8.45 11.79 -7.41
CA ILE A 11 -8.29 12.48 -6.12
C ILE A 11 -9.67 12.87 -5.57
N PHE A 12 -10.51 13.49 -6.40
CA PHE A 12 -11.88 13.84 -6.03
C PHE A 12 -12.66 12.61 -5.57
N LEU A 13 -12.62 11.51 -6.33
CA LEU A 13 -13.30 10.27 -5.97
C LEU A 13 -12.80 9.70 -4.64
N GLY A 14 -11.48 9.72 -4.43
CA GLY A 14 -10.87 9.27 -3.17
C GLY A 14 -11.24 10.12 -1.96
N ILE A 15 -11.33 11.44 -2.13
CA ILE A 15 -11.77 12.35 -1.06
C ILE A 15 -13.22 12.04 -0.67
N ASN A 16 -14.10 11.86 -1.66
CA ASN A 16 -15.49 11.50 -1.39
C ASN A 16 -15.60 10.14 -0.69
N ALA A 17 -14.82 9.14 -1.14
CA ALA A 17 -14.75 7.84 -0.47
C ALA A 17 -14.26 7.96 0.99
N ALA A 18 -13.25 8.81 1.24
CA ALA A 18 -12.75 9.05 2.59
C ALA A 18 -13.81 9.73 3.48
N ILE A 19 -14.51 10.75 2.96
CA ILE A 19 -15.61 11.43 3.67
C ILE A 19 -16.72 10.42 4.02
N TYR A 20 -17.14 9.61 3.04
CA TYR A 20 -18.15 8.58 3.26
C TYR A 20 -17.74 7.58 4.35
N LEU A 21 -16.50 7.09 4.31
CA LEU A 21 -15.97 6.19 5.35
C LEU A 21 -15.92 6.86 6.73
N CYS A 22 -15.54 8.13 6.81
CA CYS A 22 -15.55 8.89 8.06
C CYS A 22 -16.98 9.02 8.63
N ILE A 23 -17.97 9.30 7.79
CA ILE A 23 -19.38 9.39 8.21
C ILE A 23 -19.86 8.04 8.75
N LEU A 24 -19.58 6.93 8.03
CA LEU A 24 -19.95 5.58 8.49
C LEU A 24 -19.28 5.21 9.81
N ALA A 25 -17.98 5.51 9.96
CA ALA A 25 -17.23 5.23 11.18
C ALA A 25 -17.78 6.04 12.36
N VAL A 26 -17.96 7.34 12.18
CA VAL A 26 -18.53 8.22 13.23
C VAL A 26 -19.94 7.76 13.61
N GLY A 27 -20.80 7.46 12.63
CA GLY A 27 -22.14 6.96 12.91
C GLY A 27 -22.14 5.66 13.72
N SER A 28 -21.23 4.74 13.40
CA SER A 28 -21.07 3.47 14.13
C SER A 28 -20.56 3.69 15.56
N ILE A 29 -19.57 4.58 15.72
CA ILE A 29 -19.01 4.95 17.03
C ILE A 29 -20.08 5.62 17.90
N LEU A 30 -20.84 6.58 17.36
CA LEU A 30 -21.92 7.24 18.10
C LEU A 30 -23.00 6.26 18.52
N THR A 31 -23.41 5.35 17.63
CA THR A 31 -24.42 4.33 17.94
C THR A 31 -23.99 3.42 19.08
N ILE A 32 -22.71 3.00 19.11
CA ILE A 32 -22.16 2.19 20.20
C ILE A 32 -22.06 3.01 21.48
N GLY A 33 -21.55 4.24 21.39
CA GLY A 33 -21.43 5.13 22.53
C GLY A 33 -22.77 5.45 23.20
N ASP A 34 -23.82 5.69 22.43
CA ASP A 34 -25.19 5.91 22.94
C ASP A 34 -25.73 4.67 23.66
N LYS A 35 -25.46 3.47 23.12
CA LYS A 35 -25.84 2.21 23.78
C LYS A 35 -25.11 2.03 25.11
N LEU A 36 -23.82 2.38 25.18
CA LEU A 36 -23.04 2.33 26.42
C LEU A 36 -23.49 3.38 27.44
N ALA A 37 -23.85 4.58 26.97
CA ALA A 37 -24.32 5.67 27.82
C ALA A 37 -25.62 5.30 28.56
N ARG A 38 -26.51 4.50 27.92
CA ARG A 38 -27.73 3.97 28.54
C ARG A 38 -27.44 3.03 29.72
N VAL A 39 -26.28 2.37 29.72
CA VAL A 39 -25.85 1.51 30.83
C VAL A 39 -25.17 2.35 31.90
N HIS A 40 -24.14 3.11 31.52
CA HIS A 40 -23.46 4.03 32.43
C HIS A 40 -22.73 5.14 31.65
N PRO A 41 -22.85 6.43 32.03
CA PRO A 41 -22.18 7.55 31.35
C PRO A 41 -20.65 7.39 31.20
N TYR A 42 -19.96 6.96 32.27
CA TYR A 42 -18.51 6.72 32.23
C TYR A 42 -18.07 5.66 31.19
N PHE A 43 -18.90 4.66 30.87
CA PHE A 43 -18.54 3.69 29.82
C PHE A 43 -18.52 4.33 28.44
N ALA A 44 -19.44 5.26 28.16
CA ALA A 44 -19.43 6.02 26.92
C ALA A 44 -18.18 6.89 26.80
N TYR A 45 -17.81 7.62 27.88
CA TYR A 45 -16.58 8.42 27.89
C TYR A 45 -15.32 7.58 27.69
N GLY A 46 -15.23 6.43 28.37
CA GLY A 46 -14.14 5.49 28.19
C GLY A 46 -14.05 4.99 26.75
N PHE A 47 -15.18 4.56 26.17
CA PHE A 47 -15.25 4.11 24.78
C PHE A 47 -14.77 5.18 23.80
N TYR A 48 -15.31 6.41 23.88
CA TYR A 48 -14.88 7.50 23.01
C TYR A 48 -13.39 7.84 23.16
N PHE A 49 -12.87 7.83 24.38
CA PHE A 49 -11.44 8.03 24.63
C PHE A 49 -10.59 6.95 23.96
N PHE A 50 -10.90 5.66 24.18
CA PHE A 50 -10.15 4.55 23.58
C PHE A 50 -10.26 4.53 22.05
N THR A 51 -11.42 4.85 21.50
CA THR A 51 -11.59 4.96 20.04
C THR A 51 -10.78 6.10 19.46
N ALA A 52 -10.76 7.27 20.10
CA ALA A 52 -9.96 8.42 19.65
C ALA A 52 -8.46 8.12 19.72
N VAL A 53 -8.00 7.51 20.82
CA VAL A 53 -6.62 7.04 20.98
C VAL A 53 -6.28 6.02 19.89
N GLY A 54 -7.13 5.02 19.67
CA GLY A 54 -6.95 4.02 18.61
C GLY A 54 -6.84 4.64 17.22
N ALA A 55 -7.75 5.56 16.87
CA ALA A 55 -7.70 6.28 15.60
C ALA A 55 -6.40 7.08 15.44
N PHE A 56 -5.93 7.74 16.51
CA PHE A 56 -4.67 8.46 16.50
C PHE A 56 -3.47 7.54 16.22
N PHE A 57 -3.38 6.41 16.93
CA PHE A 57 -2.25 5.48 16.80
C PHE A 57 -2.27 4.68 15.48
N PHE A 58 -3.44 4.23 15.02
CA PHE A 58 -3.55 3.33 13.87
C PHE A 58 -3.75 4.03 12.53
N LEU A 59 -4.30 5.26 12.49
CA LEU A 59 -4.50 6.02 11.25
C LEU A 59 -3.57 7.22 11.15
N LEU A 60 -3.53 8.08 12.18
CA LEU A 60 -2.80 9.36 12.08
C LEU A 60 -1.29 9.18 12.14
N LEU A 61 -0.75 8.45 13.12
CA LEU A 61 0.69 8.21 13.24
C LEU A 61 1.33 7.60 11.98
N PRO A 62 0.82 6.48 11.42
CA PRO A 62 1.43 5.91 10.23
C PRO A 62 1.28 6.86 9.03
N THR A 63 0.19 7.61 8.91
CA THR A 63 0.07 8.60 7.82
C THR A 63 1.10 9.73 7.95
N LEU A 64 1.30 10.25 9.16
CA LEU A 64 2.28 11.31 9.44
C LEU A 64 3.73 10.84 9.23
N ARG A 65 4.02 9.56 9.50
CA ARG A 65 5.35 8.97 9.26
C ARG A 65 5.70 8.95 7.78
N ILE A 66 4.76 8.54 6.90
CA ILE A 66 4.96 8.63 5.44
C ILE A 66 5.27 10.06 5.01
N TRP A 67 4.57 11.04 5.60
CA TRP A 67 4.75 12.45 5.22
C TRP A 67 6.10 13.03 5.60
N ARG A 68 6.77 12.49 6.63
CA ARG A 68 8.13 12.90 7.04
C ARG A 68 9.24 12.19 6.28
N ALA A 69 8.95 11.12 5.55
CA ALA A 69 9.96 10.41 4.77
C ALA A 69 10.48 11.28 3.60
N PRO A 70 11.80 11.26 3.30
CA PRO A 70 12.38 12.07 2.25
C PRO A 70 11.78 11.74 0.88
N THR A 71 11.42 12.77 0.13
CA THR A 71 10.88 12.64 -1.23
C THR A 71 11.98 12.29 -2.22
N LEU A 72 11.71 11.39 -3.15
CA LEU A 72 12.65 11.08 -4.21
C LEU A 72 12.01 11.22 -5.59
N HIS A 73 12.77 11.79 -6.52
CA HIS A 73 12.31 12.02 -7.88
C HIS A 73 12.64 10.81 -8.76
N PRO A 74 11.75 10.38 -9.66
CA PRO A 74 11.98 9.19 -10.47
C PRO A 74 13.32 9.16 -11.23
N SER A 75 13.85 10.31 -11.65
CA SER A 75 15.14 10.42 -12.34
C SER A 75 16.37 9.91 -11.57
N ASP A 76 16.26 9.64 -10.27
CA ASP A 76 17.38 9.49 -9.35
C ASP A 76 17.83 8.05 -9.11
N TYR A 77 17.10 7.06 -9.64
CA TYR A 77 17.38 5.62 -9.52
C TYR A 77 17.55 4.90 -10.87
N ARG A 78 17.72 5.65 -11.95
CA ARG A 78 18.09 5.08 -13.26
C ARG A 78 19.45 4.39 -13.14
N VAL A 79 19.43 3.07 -13.03
CA VAL A 79 20.62 2.27 -13.34
C VAL A 79 20.70 2.23 -14.85
N ALA A 80 21.58 3.06 -15.41
CA ALA A 80 21.79 3.08 -16.85
C ALA A 80 22.54 1.80 -17.24
N GLN A 81 21.92 0.96 -18.06
CA GLN A 81 22.57 -0.18 -18.68
C GLN A 81 23.33 0.28 -19.92
N GLY A 82 24.64 0.46 -19.76
CA GLY A 82 25.55 0.86 -20.83
C GLY A 82 26.95 1.03 -20.24
N SER A 83 27.79 0.00 -20.37
CA SER A 83 29.14 -0.05 -19.82
C SER A 83 30.13 0.94 -20.45
N GLY A 84 29.74 1.61 -21.55
CA GLY A 84 30.63 2.50 -22.32
C GLY A 84 30.19 3.95 -22.45
N ASP A 85 29.00 4.33 -21.98
CA ASP A 85 28.47 5.69 -22.17
C ASP A 85 28.79 6.55 -20.93
N LYS A 86 29.52 7.65 -21.08
CA LYS A 86 29.97 8.51 -19.96
C LYS A 86 28.79 8.99 -19.09
N ILE A 87 27.63 9.19 -19.72
CA ILE A 87 26.39 9.60 -19.09
C ILE A 87 25.85 8.51 -18.15
N ALA A 88 25.96 7.24 -18.53
CA ALA A 88 25.47 6.10 -17.75
C ALA A 88 26.30 5.88 -16.48
N VAL A 89 27.63 6.01 -16.59
CA VAL A 89 28.55 5.87 -15.45
C VAL A 89 28.34 7.00 -14.43
N GLU A 90 28.14 8.24 -14.88
CA GLU A 90 27.91 9.37 -13.98
C GLU A 90 26.53 9.30 -13.29
N GLN A 91 25.50 8.82 -13.98
CA GLN A 91 24.18 8.54 -13.39
C GLN A 91 24.28 7.48 -12.29
N ASN A 92 24.92 6.34 -12.57
CA ASN A 92 25.09 5.25 -11.59
C ASN A 92 25.88 5.71 -10.35
N ARG A 93 26.86 6.61 -10.53
CA ARG A 93 27.60 7.23 -9.41
C ARG A 93 26.72 8.13 -8.55
N LYS A 94 25.85 8.94 -9.16
CA LYS A 94 24.89 9.80 -8.44
C LYS A 94 23.88 8.97 -7.65
N VAL A 95 23.35 7.90 -8.23
CA VAL A 95 22.45 6.95 -7.56
C VAL A 95 23.14 6.31 -6.35
N ALA A 96 24.36 5.80 -6.54
CA ALA A 96 25.13 5.17 -5.47
C ALA A 96 25.45 6.11 -4.31
N GLN A 97 25.81 7.38 -4.59
CA GLN A 97 26.06 8.37 -3.53
C GLN A 97 24.81 8.73 -2.73
N ARG A 98 23.63 8.77 -3.38
CA ARG A 98 22.35 9.02 -2.70
C ARG A 98 21.93 7.83 -1.85
N LEU A 99 22.06 6.63 -2.39
CA LEU A 99 21.88 5.37 -1.65
C LEU A 99 22.74 5.33 -0.38
N LEU A 100 24.02 5.72 -0.47
CA LEU A 100 24.92 5.77 0.69
C LEU A 100 24.54 6.83 1.73
N ARG A 101 23.90 7.94 1.31
CA ARG A 101 23.50 9.06 2.19
C ARG A 101 22.13 8.88 2.84
N SER A 102 21.15 8.39 2.08
CA SER A 102 19.75 8.37 2.48
C SER A 102 19.06 7.03 2.28
N GLY A 103 19.75 6.03 1.70
CA GLY A 103 19.23 4.69 1.57
C GLY A 103 19.38 3.90 2.87
N ASN A 104 18.33 3.18 3.25
CA ASN A 104 18.37 2.22 4.34
C ASN A 104 19.12 0.96 3.86
N LEU A 105 20.45 1.02 3.78
CA LEU A 105 21.35 -0.04 3.31
C LEU A 105 21.83 -0.89 4.49
N SER A 106 21.97 -2.21 4.27
CA SER A 106 22.72 -3.04 5.21
C SER A 106 24.19 -2.63 5.25
N ASP A 107 24.87 -2.89 6.36
CA ASP A 107 26.29 -2.56 6.51
C ASP A 107 27.16 -3.20 5.42
N GLU A 108 26.80 -4.42 4.99
CA GLU A 108 27.46 -5.13 3.91
C GLU A 108 27.21 -4.48 2.54
N GLN A 109 25.96 -4.10 2.23
CA GLN A 109 25.64 -3.39 0.99
C GLN A 109 26.35 -2.04 0.93
N ARG A 110 26.43 -1.33 2.07
CA ARG A 110 27.13 -0.06 2.20
C ARG A 110 28.62 -0.21 1.97
N ALA A 111 29.25 -1.23 2.55
CA ALA A 111 30.64 -1.56 2.34
C ALA A 111 30.92 -1.88 0.86
N ARG A 112 30.17 -2.82 0.26
CA ARG A 112 30.31 -3.22 -1.15
C ARG A 112 30.13 -2.04 -2.11
N LEU A 113 29.12 -1.20 -1.90
CA LEU A 113 28.86 -0.03 -2.74
C LEU A 113 29.93 1.05 -2.58
N SER A 114 30.43 1.29 -1.36
CA SER A 114 31.48 2.28 -1.09
C SER A 114 32.84 1.88 -1.70
N VAL A 115 33.19 0.59 -1.65
CA VAL A 115 34.41 0.05 -2.25
C VAL A 115 34.36 0.15 -3.77
N ALA A 116 33.26 -0.31 -4.38
CA ALA A 116 33.06 -0.22 -5.82
C ALA A 116 33.09 1.23 -6.34
N LEU A 117 32.55 2.17 -5.56
CA LEU A 117 32.54 3.59 -5.90
C LEU A 117 33.93 4.25 -5.79
N ARG A 118 34.78 3.78 -4.86
CA ARG A 118 36.17 4.23 -4.73
C ARG A 118 37.08 3.64 -5.80
N GLN A 119 36.84 2.38 -6.18
CA GLN A 119 37.63 1.64 -7.16
C GLN A 119 37.22 1.93 -8.62
N GLY A 120 36.17 2.73 -8.84
CA GLY A 120 35.68 3.05 -10.19
C GLY A 120 35.13 1.82 -10.93
N GLN A 121 34.72 0.78 -10.21
CA GLN A 121 34.15 -0.43 -10.79
C GLN A 121 32.78 -0.16 -11.40
N ASN A 122 32.31 -1.08 -12.25
CA ASN A 122 30.97 -1.02 -12.78
C ASN A 122 29.95 -1.16 -11.64
N LEU A 123 29.26 -0.07 -11.32
CA LEU A 123 28.27 0.02 -10.24
C LEU A 123 26.93 -0.63 -10.63
N ALA A 124 26.67 -0.82 -11.93
CA ALA A 124 25.39 -1.34 -12.43
C ALA A 124 24.99 -2.70 -11.83
N PRO A 125 25.84 -3.76 -11.78
CA PRO A 125 25.47 -5.04 -11.20
C PRO A 125 25.16 -4.95 -9.70
N ILE A 126 25.92 -4.14 -8.95
CA ILE A 126 25.75 -3.96 -7.51
C ILE A 126 24.43 -3.24 -7.22
N LEU A 127 24.15 -2.16 -7.96
CA LEU A 127 22.89 -1.41 -7.83
C LEU A 127 21.69 -2.27 -8.23
N THR A 128 21.83 -3.09 -9.28
CA THR A 128 20.76 -4.00 -9.73
C THR A 128 20.46 -5.05 -8.67
N ALA A 129 21.49 -5.63 -8.04
CA ALA A 129 21.31 -6.59 -6.94
C ALA A 129 20.59 -5.96 -5.74
N ILE A 130 20.99 -4.75 -5.33
CA ILE A 130 20.34 -4.03 -4.22
C ILE A 130 18.86 -3.73 -4.54
N ILE A 131 18.56 -3.29 -5.77
CA ILE A 131 17.19 -2.99 -6.18
C ILE A 131 16.35 -4.27 -6.26
N ALA A 132 16.91 -5.37 -6.76
CA ALA A 132 16.24 -6.66 -6.83
C ALA A 132 15.88 -7.19 -5.43
N GLU A 133 16.83 -7.10 -4.48
CA GLU A 133 16.59 -7.48 -3.08
C GLU A 133 15.48 -6.63 -2.45
N ARG A 134 15.48 -5.31 -2.67
CA ARG A 134 14.40 -4.43 -2.20
C ARG A 134 13.07 -4.73 -2.84
N THR A 135 13.05 -5.06 -4.13
CA THR A 135 11.81 -5.43 -4.84
C THR A 135 11.21 -6.69 -4.25
N LYS A 136 12.04 -7.68 -3.89
CA LYS A 136 11.61 -8.87 -3.18
C LYS A 136 10.99 -8.54 -1.80
N LEU A 137 11.61 -7.63 -1.04
CA LEU A 137 11.05 -7.17 0.24
C LEU A 137 9.67 -6.50 0.08
N LEU A 138 9.45 -5.76 -1.02
CA LEU A 138 8.14 -5.18 -1.32
C LEU A 138 7.08 -6.27 -1.60
N GLU A 139 7.44 -7.32 -2.34
CA GLU A 139 6.54 -8.45 -2.61
C GLU A 139 6.20 -9.22 -1.33
N GLU A 140 7.20 -9.49 -0.48
CA GLU A 140 7.02 -10.14 0.82
C GLU A 140 6.11 -9.30 1.73
N THR A 141 6.33 -7.99 1.78
CA THR A 141 5.49 -7.05 2.54
C THR A 141 4.06 -7.04 2.00
N THR A 142 3.88 -7.02 0.68
CA THR A 142 2.55 -7.08 0.03
C THR A 142 1.79 -8.34 0.44
N ARG A 143 2.45 -9.50 0.36
CA ARG A 143 1.86 -10.79 0.73
C ARG A 143 1.50 -10.83 2.21
N LYS A 144 2.40 -10.37 3.09
CA LYS A 144 2.19 -10.30 4.54
C LYS A 144 0.91 -9.52 4.87
N TYR A 145 0.76 -8.31 4.36
CA TYR A 145 -0.42 -7.49 4.67
C TYR A 145 -1.70 -8.00 4.02
N ALA A 146 -1.63 -8.61 2.83
CA ALA A 146 -2.78 -9.27 2.24
C ALA A 146 -3.27 -10.45 3.11
N THR A 147 -2.35 -11.25 3.66
CA THR A 147 -2.70 -12.33 4.60
C THR A 147 -3.28 -11.79 5.91
N ILE A 148 -2.71 -10.71 6.46
CA ILE A 148 -3.24 -10.07 7.67
C ILE A 148 -4.66 -9.56 7.41
N THR A 149 -4.90 -8.87 6.29
CA THR A 149 -6.24 -8.40 5.91
C THR A 149 -7.19 -9.56 5.69
N PHE A 150 -6.77 -10.62 5.01
CA PHE A 150 -7.57 -11.84 4.81
C PHE A 150 -8.09 -12.38 6.14
N VAL A 151 -7.18 -12.64 7.09
CA VAL A 151 -7.53 -13.23 8.38
C VAL A 151 -8.40 -12.27 9.20
N ALA A 152 -8.05 -10.99 9.24
CA ALA A 152 -8.81 -10.00 10.00
C ALA A 152 -10.25 -9.86 9.51
N THR A 153 -10.45 -9.83 8.19
CA THR A 153 -11.78 -9.64 7.59
C THR A 153 -12.59 -10.93 7.55
N ALA A 154 -11.95 -12.08 7.36
CA ALA A 154 -12.63 -13.38 7.52
C ALA A 154 -13.13 -13.63 8.95
N LEU A 155 -12.45 -13.09 9.97
CA LEU A 155 -12.86 -13.23 11.37
C LEU A 155 -13.86 -12.16 11.83
N SER A 156 -13.85 -10.98 11.21
CA SER A 156 -14.63 -9.82 11.63
C SER A 156 -16.13 -9.98 11.38
N GLN A 157 -16.53 -10.67 10.30
CA GLN A 157 -17.95 -10.89 9.93
C GLN A 157 -18.79 -9.59 9.97
N ASN A 158 -18.15 -8.45 9.71
CA ASN A 158 -18.76 -7.14 9.72
C ASN A 158 -18.08 -6.28 8.66
N GLY A 159 -18.73 -6.11 7.52
CA GLY A 159 -18.21 -5.43 6.35
C GLY A 159 -17.80 -3.98 6.65
N ARG A 160 -18.52 -3.28 7.53
CA ARG A 160 -18.15 -1.91 7.92
C ARG A 160 -16.81 -1.85 8.66
N LEU A 161 -16.54 -2.83 9.53
CA LEU A 161 -15.25 -2.95 10.20
C LEU A 161 -14.15 -3.43 9.25
N ASP A 162 -14.50 -4.24 8.25
CA ASP A 162 -13.56 -4.73 7.24
C ASP A 162 -13.00 -3.62 6.37
N GLY A 163 -13.83 -2.66 5.97
CA GLY A 163 -13.37 -1.46 5.28
C GLY A 163 -12.29 -0.70 6.07
N LEU A 164 -12.47 -0.58 7.40
CA LEU A 164 -11.46 0.04 8.28
C LEU A 164 -10.18 -0.79 8.36
N PHE A 165 -10.28 -2.12 8.49
CA PHE A 165 -9.12 -3.00 8.48
C PHE A 165 -8.33 -2.88 7.17
N VAL A 166 -9.02 -2.82 6.03
CA VAL A 166 -8.39 -2.61 4.72
C VAL A 166 -7.64 -1.27 4.67
N VAL A 167 -8.23 -0.17 5.17
CA VAL A 167 -7.54 1.14 5.23
C VAL A 167 -6.30 1.05 6.12
N ILE A 168 -6.46 0.59 7.36
CA ILE A 168 -5.38 0.56 8.36
C ILE A 168 -4.22 -0.28 7.86
N ASN A 169 -4.50 -1.51 7.40
CA ASN A 169 -3.47 -2.41 6.89
C ASN A 169 -2.82 -1.88 5.63
N SER A 170 -3.59 -1.27 4.72
CA SER A 170 -3.02 -0.66 3.51
C SER A 170 -2.09 0.51 3.83
N ILE A 171 -2.46 1.40 4.77
CA ILE A 171 -1.60 2.52 5.17
C ILE A 171 -0.32 2.01 5.87
N ARG A 172 -0.43 0.98 6.71
CA ARG A 172 0.74 0.36 7.37
C ARG A 172 1.64 -0.37 6.37
N MET A 173 1.07 -1.07 5.40
CA MET A 173 1.80 -1.69 4.29
C MET A 173 2.60 -0.66 3.52
N VAL A 174 1.99 0.47 3.13
CA VAL A 174 2.67 1.55 2.41
C VAL A 174 3.81 2.14 3.25
N ASN A 175 3.62 2.31 4.56
CA ASN A 175 4.70 2.73 5.47
C ASN A 175 5.87 1.78 5.47
N GLU A 176 5.62 0.48 5.66
CA GLU A 176 6.67 -0.54 5.73
C GLU A 176 7.43 -0.64 4.39
N MET A 177 6.71 -0.50 3.26
CA MET A 177 7.32 -0.42 1.93
C MET A 177 8.19 0.83 1.75
N VAL A 178 7.72 2.00 2.20
CA VAL A 178 8.48 3.27 2.14
C VAL A 178 9.74 3.18 3.02
N ASP A 179 9.62 2.63 4.22
CA ASP A 179 10.74 2.44 5.15
C ASP A 179 11.77 1.40 4.61
N ALA A 180 11.28 0.33 3.98
CA ALA A 180 12.13 -0.69 3.34
C ALA A 180 12.83 -0.16 2.08
N PHE A 181 12.17 0.69 1.30
CA PHE A 181 12.77 1.29 0.10
C PHE A 181 13.63 2.52 0.44
N GLY A 182 13.41 3.14 1.60
CA GLY A 182 14.13 4.31 2.10
C GLY A 182 13.60 5.66 1.60
N TYR A 183 12.54 5.65 0.78
CA TYR A 183 12.04 6.85 0.10
C TYR A 183 10.53 6.81 -0.13
N ARG A 184 9.93 8.00 -0.14
CA ARG A 184 8.51 8.19 -0.40
C ARG A 184 8.21 8.43 -1.90
N PRO A 185 7.10 7.90 -2.45
CA PRO A 185 6.57 8.31 -3.75
C PRO A 185 6.28 9.81 -3.83
N THR A 186 6.20 10.35 -5.04
CA THR A 186 5.87 11.77 -5.28
C THR A 186 4.54 12.15 -4.61
N MET A 187 4.37 13.39 -4.15
CA MET A 187 3.13 13.86 -3.48
C MET A 187 1.86 13.49 -4.25
N VAL A 188 1.85 13.69 -5.57
CA VAL A 188 0.72 13.35 -6.44
C VAL A 188 0.45 11.85 -6.49
N GLN A 189 1.52 11.03 -6.52
CA GLN A 189 1.40 9.56 -6.50
C GLN A 189 0.90 9.08 -5.14
N LEU A 190 1.34 9.68 -4.03
CA LEU A 190 0.84 9.33 -2.70
C LEU A 190 -0.62 9.71 -2.53
N LEU A 191 -1.04 10.89 -2.99
CA LEU A 191 -2.46 11.28 -2.95
C LEU A 191 -3.32 10.31 -3.77
N ARG A 192 -2.86 9.92 -4.96
CA ARG A 192 -3.54 8.92 -5.79
C ARG A 192 -3.60 7.54 -5.13
N LEU A 193 -2.54 7.15 -4.43
CA LEU A 193 -2.49 5.90 -3.68
C LEU A 193 -3.49 5.91 -2.54
N TYR A 194 -3.56 7.00 -1.76
CA TYR A 194 -4.58 7.16 -0.72
C TYR A 194 -5.98 7.14 -1.28
N SER A 195 -6.24 7.83 -2.39
CA SER A 195 -7.54 7.77 -3.06
C SER A 195 -7.94 6.35 -3.45
N SER A 196 -6.97 5.57 -3.92
CA SER A 196 -7.18 4.16 -4.27
C SER A 196 -7.46 3.30 -3.04
N ILE A 197 -6.77 3.55 -1.91
CA ILE A 197 -7.01 2.88 -0.63
C ILE A 197 -8.41 3.18 -0.09
N PHE A 198 -8.84 4.44 -0.10
CA PHE A 198 -10.18 4.81 0.39
C PHE A 198 -11.29 4.24 -0.50
N LEU A 199 -11.13 4.29 -1.82
CA LEU A 199 -12.09 3.69 -2.74
C LEU A 199 -12.19 2.16 -2.54
N ALA A 200 -11.03 1.52 -2.41
CA ALA A 200 -10.93 0.11 -2.08
C ALA A 200 -11.62 -0.26 -0.77
N ALA A 201 -11.50 0.56 0.26
CA ALA A 201 -12.14 0.33 1.54
C ALA A 201 -13.67 0.50 1.50
N VAL A 202 -14.18 1.43 0.67
CA VAL A 202 -15.61 1.50 0.38
C VAL A 202 -16.08 0.21 -0.30
N MET A 203 -15.35 -0.26 -1.31
CA MET A 203 -15.66 -1.54 -1.97
C MET A 203 -15.64 -2.70 -0.98
N ALA A 204 -14.60 -2.79 -0.15
CA ALA A 204 -14.48 -3.81 0.89
C ALA A 204 -15.66 -3.81 1.87
N GLY A 205 -16.10 -2.63 2.29
CA GLY A 205 -17.25 -2.49 3.19
C GLY A 205 -18.59 -2.83 2.56
N SER A 206 -18.69 -2.81 1.24
CA SER A 206 -19.89 -3.19 0.49
C SER A 206 -19.87 -4.64 -0.01
N ILE A 207 -18.78 -5.40 0.18
CA ILE A 207 -18.71 -6.82 -0.23
C ILE A 207 -19.71 -7.68 0.56
N GLU A 208 -20.01 -7.33 1.81
CA GLU A 208 -21.03 -8.01 2.62
C GLU A 208 -22.44 -7.88 2.02
N ASP A 209 -22.74 -6.74 1.37
CA ASP A 209 -24.03 -6.50 0.74
C ASP A 209 -24.21 -7.24 -0.59
N LEU A 210 -23.16 -7.91 -1.09
CA LEU A 210 -23.24 -8.76 -2.27
C LEU A 210 -23.83 -10.10 -1.87
N ASP A 211 -24.66 -10.67 -2.75
CA ASP A 211 -25.16 -12.03 -2.62
C ASP A 211 -24.02 -13.05 -2.88
N LEU A 212 -23.12 -13.15 -1.91
CA LEU A 212 -21.96 -14.03 -1.95
C LEU A 212 -22.39 -15.51 -1.96
N GLU A 213 -23.57 -15.82 -1.43
CA GLU A 213 -24.14 -17.16 -1.45
C GLU A 213 -24.42 -17.62 -2.88
N SER A 214 -25.06 -16.77 -3.71
CA SER A 214 -25.28 -17.10 -5.11
C SER A 214 -24.00 -17.13 -5.94
N PHE A 215 -23.01 -16.28 -5.62
CA PHE A 215 -21.68 -16.34 -6.24
C PHE A 215 -20.94 -17.65 -5.95
N ILE A 216 -20.94 -18.10 -4.69
CA ILE A 216 -20.29 -19.35 -4.27
C ILE A 216 -21.00 -20.56 -4.90
N ALA A 217 -22.34 -20.54 -4.93
CA ALA A 217 -23.13 -21.56 -5.62
C ALA A 217 -22.81 -21.61 -7.13
N GLY A 218 -22.61 -20.44 -7.78
CA GLY A 218 -22.26 -20.33 -9.19
C GLY A 218 -20.88 -20.87 -9.57
N ILE A 219 -19.94 -20.95 -8.63
CA ILE A 219 -18.60 -21.53 -8.83
C ILE A 219 -18.63 -23.07 -8.68
N GLY A 220 -19.79 -23.66 -8.38
CA GLY A 220 -19.94 -25.12 -8.24
C GLY A 220 -19.46 -25.66 -6.90
N VAL A 221 -19.22 -24.78 -5.91
CA VAL A 221 -18.99 -25.21 -4.53
C VAL A 221 -20.35 -25.57 -3.93
N ASN A 222 -20.67 -26.86 -3.89
CA ASN A 222 -21.90 -27.37 -3.26
C ASN A 222 -21.80 -27.23 -1.73
N VAL A 223 -22.00 -26.01 -1.22
CA VAL A 223 -22.04 -25.70 0.21
C VAL A 223 -23.39 -26.11 0.86
N LEU A 224 -24.32 -26.65 0.06
CA LEU A 224 -25.72 -26.94 0.38
C LEU A 224 -25.99 -27.94 1.51
N SER A 225 -24.99 -28.62 2.09
CA SER A 225 -25.27 -29.65 3.08
C SER A 225 -25.29 -29.17 4.54
N LYS A 226 -24.67 -28.02 4.90
CA LYS A 226 -24.68 -27.50 6.28
C LYS A 226 -24.63 -25.96 6.38
N PRO A 227 -25.42 -25.33 7.28
CA PRO A 227 -25.39 -23.86 7.48
C PRO A 227 -24.03 -23.34 7.96
N ILE A 228 -23.29 -24.17 8.70
CA ILE A 228 -21.93 -23.85 9.17
C ILE A 228 -20.95 -23.71 8.00
N SER A 229 -21.07 -24.53 6.95
CA SER A 229 -20.19 -24.43 5.78
C SER A 229 -20.50 -23.19 4.93
N ALA A 230 -21.75 -22.72 4.90
CA ALA A 230 -22.14 -21.49 4.20
C ALA A 230 -21.50 -20.26 4.83
N ILE A 231 -21.59 -20.13 6.16
CA ILE A 231 -21.00 -19.01 6.92
C ILE A 231 -19.48 -18.98 6.76
N LEU A 232 -18.82 -20.15 6.84
CA LEU A 232 -17.38 -20.25 6.63
C LEU A 232 -16.98 -19.88 5.20
N ALA A 233 -17.72 -20.36 4.20
CA ALA A 233 -17.44 -20.06 2.79
C ALA A 233 -17.61 -18.56 2.50
N ALA A 234 -18.67 -17.93 3.01
CA ALA A 234 -18.91 -16.49 2.89
C ALA A 234 -17.80 -15.67 3.58
N SER A 235 -17.41 -16.05 4.80
CA SER A 235 -16.33 -15.39 5.55
C SER A 235 -14.98 -15.48 4.81
N LEU A 236 -14.67 -16.64 4.23
CA LEU A 236 -13.45 -16.84 3.44
C LEU A 236 -13.51 -16.08 2.11
N ALA A 237 -14.65 -16.03 1.44
CA ALA A 237 -14.84 -15.28 0.20
C ALA A 237 -14.69 -13.76 0.43
N GLN A 238 -15.29 -13.25 1.50
CA GLN A 238 -15.15 -11.87 1.94
C GLN A 238 -13.68 -11.56 2.28
N GLY A 239 -13.04 -12.42 3.07
CA GLY A 239 -11.61 -12.33 3.37
C GLY A 239 -10.75 -12.27 2.11
N ALA A 240 -11.03 -13.15 1.14
CA ALA A 240 -10.30 -13.22 -0.12
C ALA A 240 -10.48 -11.95 -0.97
N GLY A 241 -11.69 -11.40 -1.05
CA GLY A 241 -11.96 -10.14 -1.75
C GLY A 241 -11.16 -8.98 -1.16
N ASN A 242 -11.15 -8.85 0.16
CA ASN A 242 -10.42 -7.80 0.87
C ASN A 242 -8.90 -7.97 0.76
N ALA A 243 -8.42 -9.22 0.78
CA ALA A 243 -7.02 -9.55 0.55
C ALA A 243 -6.59 -9.21 -0.89
N PHE A 244 -7.42 -9.49 -1.89
CA PHE A 244 -7.16 -9.14 -3.29
C PHE A 244 -7.04 -7.64 -3.49
N ILE A 245 -7.94 -6.87 -2.88
CA ILE A 245 -7.88 -5.40 -2.86
C ILE A 245 -6.54 -4.92 -2.25
N THR A 246 -6.15 -5.52 -1.11
CA THR A 246 -4.88 -5.19 -0.45
C THR A 246 -3.67 -5.54 -1.33
N LEU A 247 -3.67 -6.70 -1.99
CA LEU A 247 -2.62 -7.10 -2.95
C LEU A 247 -2.50 -6.08 -4.08
N ARG A 248 -3.63 -5.67 -4.68
CA ARG A 248 -3.65 -4.68 -5.76
C ARG A 248 -3.03 -3.35 -5.32
N ILE A 249 -3.35 -2.88 -4.11
CA ILE A 249 -2.76 -1.66 -3.54
C ILE A 249 -1.25 -1.85 -3.31
N GLY A 250 -0.83 -3.02 -2.83
CA GLY A 250 0.58 -3.35 -2.59
C GLY A 250 1.39 -3.34 -3.87
N TYR A 251 0.93 -4.01 -4.93
CA TYR A 251 1.58 -3.98 -6.24
C TYR A 251 1.58 -2.59 -6.87
N LEU A 252 0.51 -1.80 -6.70
CA LEU A 252 0.48 -0.41 -7.17
C LEU A 252 1.51 0.46 -6.43
N THR A 253 1.67 0.25 -5.12
CA THR A 253 2.66 0.95 -4.29
C THR A 253 4.06 0.56 -4.70
N ALA A 254 4.31 -0.75 -4.87
CA ALA A 254 5.58 -1.28 -5.34
C ALA A 254 5.91 -0.71 -6.73
N ALA A 255 4.94 -0.65 -7.63
CA ALA A 255 5.09 0.02 -8.92
C ALA A 255 5.45 1.49 -8.76
N TYR A 256 4.84 2.27 -7.85
CA TYR A 256 5.24 3.68 -7.65
C TYR A 256 6.62 3.86 -7.02
N LEU A 257 7.08 2.92 -6.20
CA LEU A 257 8.41 2.93 -5.61
C LEU A 257 9.49 2.49 -6.62
N THR A 258 9.12 1.62 -7.57
CA THR A 258 10.03 1.05 -8.57
C THR A 258 9.95 1.70 -9.96
N MET A 259 8.87 2.42 -10.29
CA MET A 259 8.69 3.20 -11.53
C MET A 259 9.46 4.51 -11.43
N PRO A 260 10.78 4.34 -11.55
CA PRO A 260 11.55 4.92 -12.64
C PRO A 260 12.56 3.97 -13.30
N ALA A 261 12.66 2.72 -12.84
CA ALA A 261 13.67 1.77 -13.29
C ALA A 261 13.30 1.07 -14.61
N GLN A 262 12.01 0.99 -14.97
CA GLN A 262 11.55 0.13 -16.08
C GLN A 262 11.07 0.87 -17.35
N GLU A 263 10.61 2.13 -17.28
CA GLU A 263 9.93 2.79 -18.43
C GLU A 263 10.85 3.28 -19.57
N PHE A 264 12.18 3.23 -19.41
CA PHE A 264 13.09 3.73 -20.45
C PHE A 264 13.53 2.67 -21.48
N HIS A 265 13.38 1.38 -21.19
CA HIS A 265 13.68 0.33 -22.19
C HIS A 265 12.77 0.41 -23.43
N THR A 266 11.55 0.94 -23.30
CA THR A 266 10.57 0.99 -24.40
C THR A 266 10.52 2.34 -25.13
N ARG A 267 10.98 3.43 -24.49
CA ARG A 267 10.99 4.77 -25.10
C ARG A 267 12.29 5.11 -25.82
N GLU A 268 13.43 4.61 -25.36
CA GLU A 268 14.70 4.81 -26.07
C GLU A 268 14.82 3.92 -27.33
N THR A 269 14.16 2.76 -27.35
CA THR A 269 14.03 1.92 -28.56
C THR A 269 13.12 2.54 -29.63
N ARG A 270 12.09 3.31 -29.25
CA ARG A 270 11.23 4.05 -30.21
C ARG A 270 11.83 5.36 -30.72
N ARG A 271 12.91 5.85 -30.13
CA ARG A 271 13.60 7.07 -30.56
C ARG A 271 14.89 6.77 -31.35
N LYS A 272 15.27 5.48 -31.42
CA LYS A 272 16.40 4.94 -32.19
C LYS A 272 15.95 3.98 -33.31
N ALA A 273 14.65 3.88 -33.58
CA ALA A 273 14.05 3.25 -34.75
C ALA A 273 13.27 4.33 -35.51
#